data_AF-A0A6M2DC12-F1
#
_entry.id   AF-A0A6M2DC12-F1
#
_cell.length_a   1.000
_cell.length_b   1.000
_cell.length_c   1.000
_cell.angle_alpha   90.00
_cell.angle_beta   90.00
_cell.angle_gamma   90.00
#
_symmetry.space_group_name_H-M   'P 1'
#
loop_
_entity.id
_entity.type
_entity.pdbx_description
1 polymer ?
#
loop_
_entity_poly.entity_id
_entity_poly.type
_entity_poly.pdbx_seq_one_letter_code
_entity_poly.pdbx_strand_id
1 'polypeptide(L)'
;MRRRPDSAPASTAMSSCGLFVAATWVIWATFVLLFAHPAEAQTGRVPIGPKGRVIKDCEWRYRHANVTDDVLSCKKCVKDYELRFPPRRLDVVKMRQTCVKPYTPKEAAIILCNAFHRPSEKRANCIRCVEEYDLPDNATKIQVRDQPGRNGHSR
;
A
#
# COMPACT_ATOMS: atom_id res chain seq x y z
N MET A 1 4.21 -46.44 -91.17
CA MET A 1 3.34 -45.24 -91.09
C MET A 1 3.98 -44.29 -90.06
N ARG A 2 4.51 -43.12 -90.48
CA ARG A 2 3.98 -41.74 -90.19
C ARG A 2 3.85 -41.48 -88.66
N ARG A 3 4.46 -40.49 -87.99
CA ARG A 3 5.03 -39.13 -88.23
C ARG A 3 6.05 -38.84 -87.09
N ARG A 4 7.21 -38.18 -87.28
CA ARG A 4 7.53 -36.72 -87.15
C ARG A 4 7.10 -36.07 -85.79
N PRO A 5 7.73 -34.98 -85.29
CA PRO A 5 9.16 -34.75 -84.95
C PRO A 5 9.36 -33.86 -83.67
N ASP A 6 10.62 -33.47 -83.41
CA ASP A 6 11.12 -32.20 -82.83
C ASP A 6 11.22 -31.91 -81.31
N SER A 7 12.33 -31.21 -81.03
CA SER A 7 12.58 -30.16 -80.02
C SER A 7 13.03 -30.50 -78.58
N ALA A 8 14.29 -30.14 -78.28
CA ALA A 8 14.82 -29.68 -76.98
C ALA A 8 14.24 -28.27 -76.63
N PRO A 9 14.53 -27.53 -75.51
CA PRO A 9 15.61 -27.69 -74.50
C PRO A 9 15.26 -27.26 -73.03
N ALA A 10 16.32 -27.11 -72.21
CA ALA A 10 16.57 -26.03 -71.23
C ALA A 10 16.41 -26.31 -69.72
N SER A 11 17.53 -26.05 -69.03
CA SER A 11 17.77 -25.90 -67.60
C SER A 11 16.83 -24.91 -66.90
N THR A 12 16.58 -25.14 -65.61
CA THR A 12 16.27 -24.06 -64.66
C THR A 12 16.77 -24.40 -63.27
N ALA A 13 17.84 -23.73 -62.84
CA ALA A 13 18.27 -23.65 -61.45
C ALA A 13 17.57 -22.42 -60.84
N MET A 14 16.77 -22.62 -59.79
CA MET A 14 16.19 -21.51 -59.02
C MET A 14 17.01 -21.24 -57.76
N SER A 15 17.51 -20.02 -57.71
CA SER A 15 18.28 -19.38 -56.65
C SER A 15 17.40 -19.07 -55.44
N SER A 16 17.78 -19.56 -54.26
CA SER A 16 17.05 -19.47 -52.99
C SER A 16 17.79 -18.63 -51.95
N CYS A 17 18.09 -17.35 -52.24
CA CYS A 17 18.76 -16.45 -51.30
C CYS A 17 17.85 -15.38 -50.65
N GLY A 18 16.55 -15.33 -50.93
CA GLY A 18 15.66 -14.25 -50.48
C GLY A 18 14.95 -14.44 -49.13
N LEU A 19 14.95 -15.64 -48.55
CA LEU A 19 14.07 -15.96 -47.40
C LEU A 19 14.72 -15.77 -46.02
N PHE A 20 16.05 -15.62 -45.93
CA PHE A 20 16.73 -15.60 -44.64
C PHE A 20 16.73 -14.23 -43.93
N VAL A 21 16.47 -13.14 -44.65
CA VAL A 21 16.53 -11.79 -44.05
C VAL A 21 15.23 -11.42 -43.34
N ALA A 22 14.07 -11.93 -43.78
CA ALA A 22 12.79 -11.59 -43.14
C ALA A 22 12.59 -12.28 -41.77
N ALA A 23 13.12 -13.50 -41.61
CA ALA A 23 12.93 -14.27 -40.38
C ALA A 23 13.63 -13.65 -39.16
N THR A 24 14.78 -13.01 -39.35
CA THR A 24 15.55 -12.39 -38.25
C THR A 24 14.84 -11.16 -37.67
N TRP A 25 14.16 -10.36 -38.49
CA TRP A 25 13.39 -9.20 -38.03
C TRP A 25 12.18 -9.59 -37.16
N VAL A 26 11.49 -10.68 -37.52
CA VAL A 26 10.33 -11.16 -36.73
C VAL A 26 10.78 -11.71 -35.38
N ILE A 27 11.91 -12.42 -35.33
CA ILE A 27 12.50 -12.94 -34.08
C ILE A 27 12.95 -11.78 -33.17
N TRP A 28 13.55 -10.73 -33.73
CA TRP A 28 13.97 -9.56 -32.96
C TRP A 28 12.77 -8.78 -32.40
N ALA A 29 11.72 -8.57 -33.20
CA ALA A 29 10.50 -7.89 -32.77
C ALA A 29 9.77 -8.66 -31.65
N THR A 30 9.74 -9.99 -31.73
CA THR A 30 9.16 -10.83 -30.66
C THR A 30 10.02 -10.82 -29.41
N PHE A 31 11.35 -10.81 -29.53
CA PHE A 31 12.26 -10.69 -28.37
C PHE A 31 12.06 -9.34 -27.65
N VAL A 32 11.93 -8.23 -28.39
CA VAL A 32 11.63 -6.92 -27.78
C VAL A 32 10.28 -6.93 -27.06
N LEU A 33 9.24 -7.54 -27.63
CA LEU A 33 7.93 -7.64 -26.98
C LEU A 33 7.94 -8.56 -25.73
N LEU A 34 8.72 -9.63 -25.73
CA LEU A 34 8.87 -10.54 -24.59
C LEU A 34 9.68 -9.92 -23.45
N PHE A 35 10.73 -9.16 -23.75
CA PHE A 35 11.61 -8.55 -22.74
C PHE A 35 11.22 -7.12 -22.35
N ALA A 36 10.30 -6.47 -23.08
CA ALA A 36 9.75 -5.16 -22.71
C ALA A 36 8.56 -5.24 -21.74
N HIS A 37 8.24 -6.42 -21.20
CA HIS A 37 7.36 -6.47 -20.02
C HIS A 37 8.17 -5.91 -18.84
N PRO A 38 7.88 -4.69 -18.35
CA PRO A 38 8.53 -4.18 -17.16
C PRO A 38 8.24 -5.19 -16.05
N ALA A 39 9.32 -5.73 -15.47
CA ALA A 39 9.26 -6.62 -14.34
C ALA A 39 8.24 -6.05 -13.34
N GLU A 40 7.12 -6.76 -13.20
CA GLU A 40 6.11 -6.44 -12.20
C GLU A 40 6.83 -6.23 -10.89
N ALA A 41 6.62 -5.03 -10.36
CA ALA A 41 7.13 -4.53 -9.11
C ALA A 41 7.33 -5.65 -8.10
N GLN A 42 8.59 -5.93 -7.77
CA GLN A 42 8.91 -6.63 -6.54
C GLN A 42 8.17 -5.87 -5.43
N THR A 43 7.12 -6.48 -4.90
CA THR A 43 6.46 -6.06 -3.66
C THR A 43 7.36 -6.40 -2.47
N GLY A 44 8.64 -6.03 -2.58
CA GLY A 44 9.54 -5.90 -1.46
C GLY A 44 8.95 -4.83 -0.57
N ARG A 45 8.24 -5.27 0.47
CA ARG A 45 7.76 -4.38 1.53
C ARG A 45 8.99 -3.73 2.15
N VAL A 46 9.40 -2.58 1.61
CA VAL A 46 10.43 -1.73 2.18
C VAL A 46 10.12 -1.61 3.67
N PRO A 47 11.05 -1.92 4.57
CA PRO A 47 10.80 -1.84 6.01
C PRO A 47 10.31 -0.43 6.29
N ILE A 48 9.05 -0.35 6.69
CA ILE A 48 8.40 0.93 6.98
C ILE A 48 9.09 1.46 8.23
N GLY A 49 10.00 2.43 8.03
CA GLY A 49 10.67 3.12 9.11
C GLY A 49 9.68 3.75 10.10
N PRO A 50 10.14 4.22 11.27
CA PRO A 50 9.27 4.75 12.32
C PRO A 50 8.35 5.87 11.82
N LYS A 51 8.85 6.76 10.94
CA LYS A 51 8.03 7.78 10.25
C LYS A 51 6.95 7.16 9.37
N GLY A 52 7.27 6.12 8.61
CA GLY A 52 6.31 5.44 7.75
C GLY A 52 5.14 4.80 8.50
N ARG A 53 5.37 4.31 9.74
CA ARG A 53 4.30 3.78 10.59
C ARG A 53 3.32 4.91 10.98
N VAL A 54 3.85 6.07 11.38
CA VAL A 54 3.01 7.21 11.75
C VAL A 54 2.30 7.82 10.53
N ILE A 55 2.90 7.77 9.34
CA ILE A 55 2.23 8.14 8.07
C ILE A 55 1.00 7.25 7.82
N LYS A 56 1.10 5.94 8.07
CA LYS A 56 -0.06 5.05 7.98
C LYS A 56 -1.12 5.36 9.03
N ASP A 57 -0.71 5.77 10.24
CA ASP A 57 -1.65 6.22 11.26
C ASP A 57 -2.41 7.48 10.80
N CYS A 58 -1.76 8.43 10.10
CA CYS A 58 -2.44 9.56 9.48
C CYS A 58 -3.50 9.09 8.47
N GLU A 59 -3.14 8.21 7.53
CA GLU A 59 -4.07 7.69 6.53
C GLU A 59 -5.25 6.97 7.18
N TRP A 60 -5.01 6.18 8.22
CA TRP A 60 -6.06 5.49 8.94
C TRP A 60 -6.98 6.47 9.68
N ARG A 61 -6.41 7.46 10.38
CA ARG A 61 -7.15 8.47 11.16
C ARG A 61 -8.15 9.26 10.32
N TYR A 62 -7.75 9.60 9.11
CA TYR A 62 -8.52 10.42 8.18
C TYR A 62 -9.14 9.59 7.05
N ARG A 63 -9.17 8.25 7.15
CA ARG A 63 -9.78 7.39 6.13
C ARG A 63 -11.27 7.66 5.94
N HIS A 64 -11.94 8.05 7.02
CA HIS A 64 -13.40 8.27 7.05
C HIS A 64 -13.80 9.74 6.94
N ALA A 65 -12.87 10.64 7.22
CA ALA A 65 -13.04 12.04 6.90
C ALA A 65 -12.67 12.15 5.42
N ASN A 66 -13.62 12.46 4.53
CA ASN A 66 -13.32 12.72 3.11
C ASN A 66 -12.46 14.00 2.90
N VAL A 67 -11.66 14.38 3.90
CA VAL A 67 -10.85 15.58 4.00
C VAL A 67 -9.42 15.20 3.61
N THR A 68 -9.14 15.30 2.31
CA THR A 68 -7.81 15.02 1.75
C THR A 68 -6.72 15.94 2.33
N ASP A 69 -7.08 17.17 2.67
CA ASP A 69 -6.13 18.18 3.16
C ASP A 69 -5.59 17.85 4.55
N ASP A 70 -6.40 17.24 5.42
CA ASP A 70 -5.98 16.81 6.75
C ASP A 70 -4.98 15.64 6.66
N VAL A 71 -5.22 14.69 5.74
CA VAL A 71 -4.28 13.59 5.47
C VAL A 71 -2.93 14.15 5.03
N LEU A 72 -2.95 15.09 4.07
CA LEU A 72 -1.74 15.71 3.53
C LEU A 72 -0.99 16.51 4.60
N SER A 73 -1.71 17.28 5.41
CA SER A 73 -1.14 18.06 6.52
C SER A 73 -0.50 17.16 7.58
N CYS A 74 -1.16 16.07 7.95
CA CYS A 74 -0.61 15.08 8.88
C CYS A 74 0.66 14.42 8.33
N LYS A 75 0.62 13.99 7.06
CA LYS A 75 1.80 13.42 6.38
C LYS A 75 2.97 14.39 6.31
N LYS A 76 2.69 15.67 6.03
CA LYS A 76 3.71 16.72 6.00
C LYS A 76 4.34 16.91 7.39
N CYS A 77 3.53 17.03 8.44
CA CYS A 77 4.03 17.11 9.82
C CYS A 77 4.99 15.96 10.16
N VAL A 78 4.64 14.71 9.83
CA VAL A 78 5.49 13.54 10.12
C VAL A 78 6.81 13.57 9.33
N LYS A 79 6.80 14.08 8.09
CA LYS A 79 8.01 14.22 7.29
C LYS A 79 8.94 15.26 7.89
N ASP A 80 8.39 16.41 8.26
CA ASP A 80 9.12 17.57 8.78
C ASP A 80 9.58 17.37 10.23
N TYR A 81 8.95 16.46 10.98
CA TYR A 81 9.33 16.16 12.36
C TYR A 81 10.76 15.60 12.44
N GLU A 82 11.65 16.28 13.15
CA GLU A 82 13.02 15.82 13.33
C GLU A 82 13.10 14.66 14.33
N LEU A 83 13.63 13.53 13.87
CA LEU A 83 13.96 12.39 14.74
C LEU A 83 15.46 12.19 14.72
N ARG A 84 16.06 12.15 15.91
CA ARG A 84 17.47 11.78 16.05
C ARG A 84 17.68 10.33 15.64
N PHE A 85 18.80 10.02 14.99
CA PHE A 85 19.14 8.65 14.63
C PHE A 85 20.14 8.07 15.65
N PRO A 86 19.89 6.87 16.22
CA PRO A 86 18.69 6.06 16.06
C PRO A 86 17.49 6.63 16.87
N PRO A 87 16.26 6.49 16.36
CA PRO A 87 15.07 7.06 17.00
C PRO A 87 14.69 6.29 18.26
N ARG A 88 14.49 7.01 19.38
CA ARG A 88 13.95 6.40 20.60
C ARG A 88 12.44 6.22 20.46
N ARG A 89 11.91 5.19 21.13
CA ARG A 89 10.46 4.90 21.13
C ARG A 89 9.63 6.09 21.61
N LEU A 90 10.10 6.81 22.63
CA LEU A 90 9.43 8.00 23.18
C LEU A 90 9.32 9.13 22.15
N ASP A 91 10.36 9.34 21.33
CA ASP A 91 10.36 10.39 20.29
C ASP A 91 9.32 10.07 19.20
N VAL A 92 9.21 8.79 18.81
CA VAL A 92 8.19 8.33 17.86
C VAL A 92 6.77 8.49 18.44
N VAL A 93 6.59 8.21 19.73
CA VAL A 93 5.30 8.43 20.42
C VAL A 93 4.96 9.92 20.46
N LYS A 94 5.93 10.77 20.78
CA LYS A 94 5.76 12.23 20.80
C LYS A 94 5.44 12.78 19.41
N MET A 95 6.14 12.31 18.38
CA MET A 95 5.85 12.64 16.98
C MET A 95 4.42 12.25 16.61
N ARG A 96 3.99 11.04 16.96
CA ARG A 96 2.61 10.58 16.72
C ARG A 96 1.59 11.48 17.42
N GLN A 97 1.79 11.79 18.70
CA GLN A 97 0.90 12.66 19.47
C GLN A 97 0.88 14.11 18.95
N THR A 98 1.99 14.58 18.37
CA THR A 98 2.09 15.93 17.82
C THR A 98 1.43 16.03 16.45
N CYS A 99 1.71 15.07 15.57
CA CYS A 99 1.27 15.15 14.17
C CYS A 99 -0.08 14.47 13.89
N VAL A 100 -0.43 13.43 14.63
CA VAL A 100 -1.70 12.72 14.46
C VAL A 100 -2.68 13.24 15.49
N LYS A 101 -3.75 13.88 15.03
CA LYS A 101 -4.79 14.40 15.91
C LYS A 101 -5.37 13.25 16.76
N PRO A 102 -5.37 13.36 18.09
CA PRO A 102 -5.97 12.34 18.95
C PRO A 102 -7.46 12.19 18.62
N TYR A 103 -8.00 11.00 18.87
CA TYR A 103 -9.45 10.79 18.80
C TYR A 103 -10.12 11.52 19.95
N THR A 104 -11.24 12.18 19.66
CA THR A 104 -12.16 12.61 20.71
C THR A 104 -12.77 11.38 21.40
N PRO A 105 -13.27 11.52 22.64
CA PRO A 105 -13.97 10.43 23.31
C PRO A 105 -15.12 9.84 22.48
N LYS A 106 -15.92 10.70 21.85
CA LYS A 106 -17.01 10.26 20.96
C LYS A 106 -16.49 9.50 19.73
N GLU A 107 -15.48 10.02 19.04
CA GLU A 107 -14.89 9.32 17.88
C GLU A 107 -14.31 7.96 18.27
N ALA A 108 -13.60 7.87 19.40
CA ALA A 108 -13.03 6.63 19.89
C ALA A 108 -14.14 5.61 20.18
N ALA A 109 -15.21 6.02 20.85
CA ALA A 109 -16.36 5.16 21.15
C ALA A 109 -17.08 4.68 19.87
N ILE A 110 -17.26 5.54 18.87
CA ILE A 110 -17.82 5.15 17.56
C ILE A 110 -16.93 4.12 16.86
N ILE A 111 -15.61 4.30 16.87
CA ILE A 111 -14.66 3.33 16.32
C ILE A 111 -14.78 1.98 17.03
N LEU A 112 -14.93 1.98 18.36
CA LEU A 112 -15.16 0.76 19.13
C LEU A 112 -16.50 0.10 18.77
N CYS A 113 -17.60 0.86 18.62
CA CYS A 113 -18.87 0.32 18.13
C CYS A 113 -18.70 -0.37 16.77
N ASN A 114 -17.93 0.23 15.86
CA ASN A 114 -17.66 -0.32 14.53
C ASN A 114 -16.76 -1.58 14.58
N ALA A 115 -15.84 -1.64 15.53
CA ALA A 115 -14.90 -2.76 15.67
C ALA A 115 -15.53 -3.99 16.34
N PHE A 116 -16.37 -3.78 17.35
CA PHE A 116 -16.97 -4.87 18.13
C PHE A 116 -18.29 -5.39 17.56
N HIS A 117 -19.00 -4.59 16.76
CA HIS A 117 -20.27 -4.99 16.15
C HIS A 117 -20.15 -5.08 14.63
N ARG A 118 -20.46 -6.25 14.07
CA ARG A 118 -20.66 -6.39 12.62
C ARG A 118 -21.80 -5.47 12.13
N PRO A 119 -21.87 -5.14 10.83
CA PRO A 119 -22.98 -4.38 10.26
C PRO A 119 -24.32 -5.01 10.66
N SER A 120 -25.02 -4.36 11.60
CA SER A 120 -26.23 -4.87 12.26
C SER A 120 -26.94 -3.73 12.99
N GLU A 121 -28.19 -3.96 13.40
CA GLU A 121 -28.96 -3.00 14.20
C GLU A 121 -28.27 -2.68 15.54
N LYS A 122 -27.56 -3.66 16.13
CA LYS A 122 -26.76 -3.45 17.35
C LYS A 122 -25.66 -2.39 17.16
N ARG A 123 -25.02 -2.37 16.00
CA ARG A 123 -24.03 -1.34 15.64
C ARG A 123 -24.67 0.04 15.54
N ALA A 124 -25.82 0.13 14.86
CA ALA A 124 -26.54 1.39 14.73
C ALA A 124 -27.01 1.93 16.08
N ASN A 125 -27.54 1.07 16.95
CA ASN A 125 -27.95 1.44 18.31
C ASN A 125 -26.77 1.88 19.18
N CYS A 126 -25.61 1.21 19.05
CA CYS A 126 -24.37 1.62 19.74
C CYS A 126 -23.92 3.02 19.31
N ILE A 127 -23.88 3.29 18.01
CA ILE A 127 -23.49 4.60 17.47
C ILE A 127 -24.45 5.68 17.95
N ARG A 128 -25.77 5.45 17.83
CA ARG A 128 -26.78 6.39 18.30
C ARG A 128 -26.65 6.71 19.79
N CYS A 129 -26.40 5.69 20.62
CA CYS A 129 -26.18 5.87 22.05
C CYS A 129 -24.94 6.76 22.34
N VAL A 130 -23.86 6.60 21.59
CA VAL A 130 -22.64 7.42 21.73
C VAL A 130 -22.87 8.86 21.25
N GLU A 131 -23.69 9.05 20.21
CA GLU A 131 -24.03 10.37 19.70
C GLU A 131 -24.90 11.18 20.68
N GLU A 132 -25.88 10.51 21.30
CA GLU A 132 -26.80 11.11 22.27
C GLU A 132 -26.15 11.40 23.63
N TYR A 133 -25.14 10.62 24.04
CA TYR A 133 -24.51 10.79 25.35
C TYR A 133 -23.30 11.73 25.32
N ASP A 134 -23.26 12.72 26.21
CA ASP A 134 -22.09 13.57 26.37
C ASP A 134 -21.00 12.87 27.20
N LEU A 135 -20.03 12.31 26.48
CA LEU A 135 -18.84 11.73 27.08
C LEU A 135 -17.93 12.86 27.61
N PRO A 136 -17.44 12.76 28.85
CA PRO A 136 -16.53 13.76 29.40
C PRO A 136 -15.19 13.73 28.65
N ASP A 137 -14.53 14.88 28.54
CA ASP A 137 -13.30 15.06 27.74
C ASP A 137 -12.14 14.16 28.18
N ASN A 138 -12.18 13.64 29.40
CA ASN A 138 -11.19 12.76 30.00
C ASN A 138 -11.51 11.26 29.86
N ALA A 139 -12.62 10.86 29.25
CA ALA A 139 -13.03 9.45 29.16
C ALA A 139 -12.03 8.56 28.40
N THR A 140 -11.21 9.14 27.50
CA THR A 140 -10.17 8.42 26.75
C THR A 140 -8.77 8.52 27.36
N LYS A 141 -8.58 9.30 28.43
CA LYS A 141 -7.30 9.30 29.14
C LYS A 141 -7.18 7.99 29.90
N ILE A 142 -6.41 7.05 29.34
CA ILE A 142 -5.84 5.95 30.11
C ILE A 142 -5.06 6.63 31.22
N GLN A 143 -5.60 6.66 32.44
CA GLN A 143 -4.77 6.92 33.60
C GLN A 143 -3.72 5.82 33.54
N VAL A 144 -2.50 6.19 33.13
CA VAL A 144 -1.34 5.32 33.31
C VAL A 144 -1.33 5.12 34.80
N ARG A 145 -1.84 3.97 35.23
CA ARG A 145 -1.79 3.58 36.62
C ARG A 145 -0.30 3.55 36.89
N ASP A 146 0.21 4.56 37.58
CA ASP A 146 1.49 4.50 38.24
C ASP A 146 1.39 3.23 39.09
N GLN A 147 1.95 2.13 38.60
CA GLN A 147 2.21 0.97 39.42
C GLN A 147 3.58 1.26 40.06
N PRO A 148 3.63 1.82 41.28
CA PRO A 148 4.87 1.79 42.03
C PRO A 148 5.22 0.31 42.27
N GLY A 149 6.36 -0.09 41.73
CA GLY A 149 7.16 -1.23 42.18
C GLY A 149 6.42 -2.54 42.46
N ARG A 150 6.27 -3.39 41.43
CA ARG A 150 6.19 -4.84 41.65
C ARG A 150 7.61 -5.39 41.89
N ASN A 151 8.25 -4.91 42.96
CA ASN A 151 9.43 -5.56 43.53
C ASN A 151 8.94 -6.66 44.47
N GLY A 152 9.32 -7.91 44.20
CA GLY A 152 9.29 -8.97 45.20
C GLY A 152 8.53 -10.23 44.80
N HIS A 153 9.24 -11.16 44.15
CA HIS A 153 9.33 -12.53 44.67
C HIS A 153 10.51 -13.26 44.03
N SER A 154 11.66 -13.21 44.69
CA SER A 154 12.62 -14.31 44.67
C SER A 154 12.26 -15.22 45.84
N ARG A 155 11.83 -16.44 45.53
CA ARG A 155 12.20 -17.66 46.26
C ARG A 155 12.29 -18.78 45.25
#